data_AF-A0A938N9X2-F1
#
_entry.id   AF-A0A938N9X2-F1
#
_cell.length_a   1.000
_cell.length_b   1.000
_cell.length_c   1.000
_cell.angle_alpha   90.00
_cell.angle_beta   90.00
_cell.angle_gamma   90.00
#
_symmetry.space_group_name_H-M   'P 1'
#
loop_
_entity.id
_entity.type
_entity.pdbx_description
1 polymer ?
#
loop_
_entity_poly.entity_id
_entity_poly.type
_entity_poly.pdbx_seq_one_letter_code
_entity_poly.pdbx_strand_id
1 'polypeptide(L)'
;MSRLKSMAITSPKAWVTMTAPVRLEMLEALRLLGPCAIADIATMLDRPADALYRHMDQLVRLGVVRELEQRKVGRRLERTYDAVADHIFPGFRDGGSKAANQAYDHTVKVICKIAGRASRDAAQSGQLKFSAEARTLAALVHHGWLTTTEFARARELLMELQDLLDAGRRRPDARLYLIASMLLPVVRKRGARRARVVGGPSAGDVVANTPLRDRASRSTRKPRQTSARRER
;
A
#
# COMPACT_ATOMS: atom_id res chain seq x y z
N MET A 1 -12.16 -27.67 3.11
CA MET A 1 -10.68 -27.72 3.06
C MET A 1 -10.14 -26.36 3.48
N SER A 2 -9.05 -26.32 4.24
CA SER A 2 -8.40 -25.06 4.61
C SER A 2 -7.66 -24.44 3.42
N ARG A 3 -7.60 -23.10 3.36
CA ARG A 3 -6.76 -22.36 2.40
C ARG A 3 -5.28 -22.57 2.72
N LEU A 4 -4.44 -22.47 1.71
CA LEU A 4 -2.99 -22.36 1.93
C LEU A 4 -2.69 -20.98 2.55
N LYS A 5 -1.70 -20.90 3.44
CA LYS A 5 -1.26 -19.59 3.95
C LYS A 5 -0.75 -18.69 2.84
N SER A 6 0.03 -19.24 1.91
CA SER A 6 0.52 -18.51 0.76
C SER A 6 0.72 -19.40 -0.47
N MET A 7 0.73 -18.76 -1.65
CA MET A 7 0.96 -19.42 -2.94
C MET A 7 1.70 -18.51 -3.90
N ALA A 8 2.72 -19.06 -4.56
CA ALA A 8 3.53 -18.34 -5.53
C ALA A 8 3.03 -18.57 -6.97
N ILE A 9 2.87 -17.49 -7.75
CA ILE A 9 2.71 -17.58 -9.21
C ILE A 9 4.07 -17.31 -9.86
N THR A 10 4.60 -18.32 -10.55
CA THR A 10 5.97 -18.30 -11.08
C THR A 10 6.08 -17.72 -12.49
N SER A 11 4.96 -17.53 -13.20
CA SER A 11 4.91 -16.98 -14.56
C SER A 11 4.41 -15.53 -14.57
N PRO A 12 5.18 -14.57 -15.13
CA PRO A 12 4.71 -13.18 -15.27
C PRO A 12 3.41 -13.05 -16.07
N LYS A 13 3.20 -13.90 -17.08
CA LYS A 13 1.97 -13.91 -17.87
C LYS A 13 0.77 -14.40 -17.05
N ALA A 14 0.96 -15.45 -16.25
CA ALA A 14 -0.08 -15.94 -15.35
C ALA A 14 -0.41 -14.90 -14.28
N TRP A 15 0.61 -14.21 -13.74
CA TRP A 15 0.45 -13.11 -12.79
C TRP A 15 -0.36 -11.96 -13.39
N VAL A 16 0.03 -11.42 -14.54
CA VAL A 16 -0.71 -10.34 -15.23
C VAL A 16 -2.15 -10.77 -15.55
N THR A 17 -2.35 -12.04 -15.91
CA THR A 17 -3.69 -12.57 -16.09
C THR A 17 -4.45 -12.52 -14.77
N MET A 18 -3.94 -13.07 -13.68
CA MET A 18 -4.61 -13.00 -12.38
C MET A 18 -4.91 -11.56 -11.95
N THR A 19 -3.96 -10.63 -12.12
CA THR A 19 -4.03 -9.28 -11.56
C THR A 19 -4.89 -8.28 -12.35
N ALA A 20 -5.79 -8.71 -13.23
CA ALA A 20 -6.72 -7.74 -13.83
C ALA A 20 -7.69 -7.18 -12.76
N PRO A 21 -8.19 -5.94 -12.91
CA PRO A 21 -8.93 -5.26 -11.85
C PRO A 21 -10.07 -6.08 -11.24
N VAL A 22 -10.98 -6.58 -12.08
CA VAL A 22 -12.14 -7.38 -11.63
C VAL A 22 -11.69 -8.68 -10.94
N ARG A 23 -10.62 -9.31 -11.42
CA ARG A 23 -10.12 -10.58 -10.86
C ARG A 23 -9.47 -10.39 -9.49
N LEU A 24 -8.75 -9.29 -9.27
CA LEU A 24 -8.24 -8.94 -7.94
C LEU A 24 -9.39 -8.66 -6.95
N GLU A 25 -10.40 -7.90 -7.39
CA GLU A 25 -11.57 -7.63 -6.55
C GLU A 25 -12.34 -8.91 -6.21
N MET A 26 -12.47 -9.86 -7.15
CA MET A 26 -13.10 -11.16 -6.90
C MET A 26 -12.28 -12.01 -5.92
N LEU A 27 -10.95 -12.03 -6.04
CA LEU A 27 -10.09 -12.73 -5.08
C LEU A 27 -10.23 -12.12 -3.68
N GLU A 28 -10.29 -10.80 -3.57
CA GLU A 28 -10.50 -10.12 -2.30
C GLU A 28 -11.89 -10.38 -1.71
N ALA A 29 -12.93 -10.40 -2.55
CA ALA A 29 -14.27 -10.77 -2.13
C ALA A 29 -14.34 -12.20 -1.60
N LEU A 30 -13.72 -13.17 -2.29
CA LEU A 30 -13.61 -14.54 -1.79
C LEU A 30 -12.87 -14.58 -0.45
N ARG A 31 -11.77 -13.83 -0.30
CA ARG A 31 -11.03 -13.76 0.96
C ARG A 31 -11.91 -13.25 2.10
N LEU A 32 -12.66 -12.17 1.87
CA LEU A 32 -13.53 -11.56 2.87
C LEU A 32 -14.77 -12.41 3.22
N LEU A 33 -15.44 -12.97 2.21
CA LEU A 33 -16.70 -13.70 2.37
C LEU A 33 -16.51 -15.15 2.82
N GLY A 34 -15.35 -15.74 2.52
CA GLY A 34 -15.18 -17.18 2.59
C GLY A 34 -15.72 -17.88 1.34
N PRO A 35 -15.86 -19.23 1.38
CA PRO A 35 -16.57 -19.98 0.36
C PRO A 35 -17.94 -19.39 0.06
N CYS A 36 -18.18 -18.94 -1.17
CA CYS A 36 -19.43 -18.29 -1.55
C CYS A 36 -19.77 -18.51 -3.03
N ALA A 37 -21.02 -18.21 -3.39
CA ALA A 37 -21.47 -18.27 -4.76
C ALA A 37 -21.09 -17.00 -5.53
N ILE A 38 -21.16 -17.05 -6.85
CA ILE A 38 -20.88 -15.87 -7.68
C ILE A 38 -21.89 -14.73 -7.45
N ALA A 39 -23.10 -15.05 -6.98
CA ALA A 39 -24.12 -14.07 -6.60
C ALA A 39 -23.71 -13.25 -5.36
N ASP A 40 -23.05 -13.88 -4.38
CA ASP A 40 -22.53 -13.18 -3.21
C ASP A 40 -21.42 -12.21 -3.59
N ILE A 41 -20.52 -12.66 -4.49
CA ILE A 41 -19.44 -11.83 -5.03
C ILE A 41 -20.01 -10.65 -5.83
N ALA A 42 -21.00 -10.92 -6.68
CA ALA A 42 -21.71 -9.91 -7.46
C ALA A 42 -22.32 -8.82 -6.57
N THR A 43 -22.98 -9.25 -5.48
CA THR A 43 -23.58 -8.35 -4.49
C THR A 43 -22.50 -7.53 -3.77
N MET A 44 -21.42 -8.16 -3.31
CA MET A 44 -20.33 -7.47 -2.62
C MET A 44 -19.61 -6.46 -3.52
N LEU A 45 -19.41 -6.79 -4.79
CA LEU A 45 -18.71 -5.93 -5.75
C LEU A 45 -19.61 -4.91 -6.44
N ASP A 46 -20.92 -4.93 -6.16
CA ASP A 46 -21.95 -4.14 -6.85
C ASP A 46 -21.84 -4.27 -8.39
N ARG A 47 -21.86 -5.53 -8.87
CA ARG A 47 -21.71 -5.88 -10.29
C ARG A 47 -22.70 -6.97 -10.71
N PRO A 48 -23.15 -6.98 -11.97
CA PRO A 48 -23.97 -8.09 -12.47
C PRO A 48 -23.16 -9.39 -12.50
N ALA A 49 -23.75 -10.49 -12.01
CA ALA A 49 -23.10 -11.80 -11.93
C ALA A 49 -22.61 -12.32 -13.30
N ASP A 50 -23.37 -12.06 -14.38
CA ASP A 50 -23.03 -12.47 -15.74
C ASP A 50 -21.67 -11.94 -16.20
N ALA A 51 -21.30 -10.73 -15.77
CA ALA A 51 -20.01 -10.14 -16.10
C ALA A 51 -18.84 -10.83 -15.37
N LEU A 52 -19.10 -11.60 -14.31
CA LEU A 52 -18.08 -12.20 -13.45
C LEU A 52 -17.70 -13.62 -13.87
N TYR A 53 -18.59 -14.40 -14.50
CA TYR A 53 -18.32 -15.81 -14.83
C TYR A 53 -17.04 -16.01 -15.64
N ARG A 54 -16.84 -15.22 -16.70
CA ARG A 54 -15.60 -15.31 -17.51
C ARG A 54 -14.34 -15.03 -16.69
N HIS A 55 -14.41 -14.14 -15.72
CA HIS A 55 -13.29 -13.84 -14.83
C HIS A 55 -13.06 -14.96 -13.82
N MET A 56 -14.15 -15.55 -13.28
CA MET A 56 -14.09 -16.71 -12.39
C MET A 56 -13.45 -17.90 -13.09
N ASP A 57 -13.89 -18.24 -14.31
CA ASP A 57 -13.33 -19.35 -15.09
C ASP A 57 -11.82 -19.20 -15.29
N GLN A 58 -11.34 -17.98 -15.53
CA GLN A 58 -9.92 -17.71 -15.67
C GLN A 58 -9.17 -17.91 -14.35
N LEU A 59 -9.75 -17.49 -13.22
CA LEU A 59 -9.16 -17.70 -11.90
C LEU A 59 -9.12 -19.19 -11.53
N VAL A 60 -10.16 -19.95 -11.86
CA VAL A 60 -10.20 -21.41 -11.67
C VAL A 60 -9.17 -22.10 -12.56
N ARG A 61 -9.10 -21.74 -13.85
CA ARG A 61 -8.09 -22.29 -14.78
C ARG A 61 -6.65 -21.98 -14.36
N LEU A 62 -6.42 -20.83 -13.73
CA LEU A 62 -5.12 -20.46 -13.16
C LEU A 62 -4.79 -21.21 -11.86
N GLY A 63 -5.75 -21.92 -11.28
CA GLY A 63 -5.59 -22.63 -10.01
C GLY A 63 -5.51 -21.73 -8.78
N VAL A 64 -5.94 -20.46 -8.90
CA VAL A 64 -5.96 -19.51 -7.77
C VAL A 64 -7.30 -19.51 -7.02
N VAL A 65 -8.33 -20.06 -7.66
CA VAL A 65 -9.66 -20.31 -7.09
C VAL A 65 -10.03 -21.76 -7.34
N ARG A 66 -10.75 -22.38 -6.41
CA ARG A 66 -11.28 -23.73 -6.53
C ARG A 66 -12.80 -23.70 -6.54
N GLU A 67 -13.41 -24.56 -7.35
CA GLU A 67 -14.83 -24.91 -7.26
C GLU A 67 -14.97 -25.99 -6.16
N LEU A 68 -15.87 -25.79 -5.20
CA LEU A 68 -16.04 -26.68 -4.05
C LEU A 68 -17.22 -27.64 -4.24
N GLU A 69 -18.42 -27.08 -4.34
CA GLU A 69 -19.66 -27.86 -4.42
C GLU A 69 -20.63 -27.23 -5.43
N GLN A 70 -21.47 -28.08 -6.01
CA GLN A 70 -22.63 -27.69 -6.78
C GLN A 70 -23.88 -28.01 -5.96
N ARG A 71 -24.61 -26.98 -5.54
CA ARG A 71 -25.88 -27.14 -4.84
C ARG A 71 -27.02 -26.70 -5.74
N LYS A 72 -28.10 -27.48 -5.78
CA LYS A 72 -29.34 -27.07 -6.43
C LYS A 72 -30.11 -26.14 -5.48
N VAL A 73 -30.29 -24.89 -5.87
CA VAL A 73 -31.10 -23.89 -5.15
C VAL A 73 -32.30 -23.55 -6.03
N GLY A 74 -33.47 -24.10 -5.67
CA GLY A 74 -34.67 -24.05 -6.49
C GLY A 74 -34.47 -24.73 -7.86
N ARG A 75 -34.59 -23.97 -8.94
CA ARG A 75 -34.36 -24.46 -10.32
C ARG A 75 -32.91 -24.27 -10.82
N ARG A 76 -32.05 -23.58 -10.07
CA ARG A 76 -30.67 -23.26 -10.50
C ARG A 76 -29.65 -24.16 -9.81
N LEU A 77 -28.61 -24.54 -10.55
CA LEU A 77 -27.39 -25.11 -9.99
C LEU A 77 -26.46 -23.96 -9.62
N GLU A 78 -26.10 -23.86 -8.36
CA GLU A 78 -25.22 -22.82 -7.82
C GLU A 78 -23.88 -23.46 -7.44
N ARG A 79 -22.80 -22.85 -7.93
CA ARG A 79 -21.42 -23.28 -7.66
C ARG A 79 -20.84 -22.41 -6.57
N THR A 80 -20.26 -23.05 -5.57
CA THR A 80 -19.49 -22.36 -4.53
C THR A 80 -18.02 -22.35 -4.89
N TYR A 81 -17.39 -21.19 -4.73
CA TYR A 81 -15.98 -20.97 -5.02
C TYR A 81 -15.24 -20.54 -3.76
N ASP A 82 -13.95 -20.89 -3.69
CA ASP A 82 -13.07 -20.36 -2.66
C ASP A 82 -11.67 -20.05 -3.21
N ALA A 83 -11.01 -19.04 -2.63
CA ALA A 83 -9.61 -18.77 -2.91
C ALA A 83 -8.74 -19.97 -2.47
N VAL A 84 -7.70 -20.29 -3.24
CA VAL A 84 -6.82 -21.42 -2.89
C VAL A 84 -5.88 -21.08 -1.74
N ALA A 85 -5.49 -19.81 -1.61
CA ALA A 85 -4.57 -19.31 -0.59
C ALA A 85 -5.01 -17.95 -0.04
N ASP A 86 -4.61 -17.63 1.20
CA ASP A 86 -4.84 -16.33 1.81
C ASP A 86 -3.91 -15.25 1.22
N HIS A 87 -2.68 -15.62 0.84
CA HIS A 87 -1.75 -14.70 0.21
C HIS A 87 -1.19 -15.25 -1.12
N ILE A 88 -1.49 -14.56 -2.22
CA ILE A 88 -0.96 -14.93 -3.55
C ILE A 88 0.10 -13.89 -3.95
N PHE A 89 1.31 -14.36 -4.26
CA PHE A 89 2.45 -13.49 -4.52
C PHE A 89 3.22 -13.91 -5.77
N PRO A 90 3.97 -12.99 -6.41
CA PRO A 90 4.79 -13.31 -7.57
C PRO A 90 6.05 -14.06 -7.12
N GLY A 91 6.26 -15.26 -7.64
CA GLY A 91 7.41 -16.12 -7.36
C GLY A 91 8.31 -16.28 -8.59
N PHE A 92 8.59 -15.19 -9.30
CA PHE A 92 9.38 -15.24 -10.53
C PHE A 92 10.83 -15.64 -10.23
N ARG A 93 11.32 -16.70 -10.88
CA ARG A 93 12.71 -17.17 -10.72
C ARG A 93 13.74 -16.11 -11.11
N ASP A 94 13.44 -15.31 -12.12
CA ASP A 94 14.22 -14.15 -12.54
C ASP A 94 13.43 -12.85 -12.26
N GLY A 95 13.43 -12.46 -10.99
CA GLY A 95 12.73 -11.26 -10.50
C GLY A 95 13.27 -9.94 -11.08
N GLY A 96 14.45 -9.95 -11.71
CA GLY A 96 15.05 -8.79 -12.36
C GLY A 96 14.74 -8.68 -13.86
N SER A 97 14.16 -9.72 -14.47
CA SER A 97 13.86 -9.73 -15.90
C SER A 97 12.93 -8.58 -16.32
N LYS A 98 13.04 -8.17 -17.59
CA LYS A 98 12.13 -7.17 -18.17
C LYS A 98 10.65 -7.57 -18.04
N ALA A 99 10.35 -8.85 -18.22
CA ALA A 99 8.99 -9.37 -18.10
C ALA A 99 8.46 -9.30 -16.65
N ALA A 100 9.29 -9.66 -15.67
CA ALA A 100 8.95 -9.51 -14.25
C ALA A 100 8.67 -8.04 -13.89
N ASN A 101 9.56 -7.13 -14.30
CA ASN A 101 9.41 -5.70 -14.06
C ASN A 101 8.14 -5.12 -14.70
N GLN A 102 7.80 -5.54 -15.92
CA GLN A 102 6.54 -5.15 -16.57
C GLN A 102 5.31 -5.70 -15.84
N ALA A 103 5.38 -6.90 -15.30
CA ALA A 103 4.30 -7.47 -14.50
C ALA A 103 4.10 -6.72 -13.17
N TYR A 104 5.18 -6.32 -12.49
CA TYR A 104 5.11 -5.49 -11.29
C TYR A 104 4.50 -4.11 -11.57
N ASP A 105 4.99 -3.41 -12.60
CA ASP A 105 4.45 -2.11 -13.03
C ASP A 105 2.97 -2.21 -13.42
N HIS A 106 2.58 -3.26 -14.14
CA HIS A 106 1.17 -3.52 -14.45
C HIS A 106 0.32 -3.68 -13.20
N THR A 107 0.80 -4.43 -12.20
CA THR A 107 0.10 -4.67 -10.94
C THR A 107 -0.13 -3.36 -10.18
N VAL A 108 0.91 -2.54 -10.06
CA VAL A 108 0.82 -1.20 -9.46
C VAL A 108 -0.23 -0.35 -10.15
N LYS A 109 -0.23 -0.31 -11.49
CA LYS A 109 -1.24 0.44 -12.26
C LYS A 109 -2.66 -0.06 -12.02
N VAL A 110 -2.85 -1.37 -11.87
CA VAL A 110 -4.18 -1.93 -11.54
C VAL A 110 -4.62 -1.53 -10.14
N ILE A 111 -3.75 -1.65 -9.14
CA ILE A 111 -4.04 -1.25 -7.76
C ILE A 111 -4.44 0.23 -7.70
N CYS A 112 -3.69 1.11 -8.38
CA CYS A 112 -4.06 2.53 -8.46
C CYS A 112 -5.42 2.76 -9.13
N LYS A 113 -5.79 1.97 -10.15
CA LYS A 113 -7.13 2.06 -10.77
C LYS A 113 -8.24 1.66 -9.81
N ILE A 114 -8.05 0.58 -9.04
CA ILE A 114 -9.01 0.12 -8.03
C ILE A 114 -9.18 1.20 -6.96
N ALA A 115 -8.08 1.71 -6.39
CA ALA A 115 -8.09 2.76 -5.40
C ALA A 115 -8.73 4.06 -5.93
N GLY A 116 -8.40 4.45 -7.16
CA GLY A 116 -8.96 5.64 -7.81
C GLY A 116 -10.46 5.54 -8.10
N ARG A 117 -10.99 4.34 -8.36
CA ARG A 117 -12.43 4.11 -8.46
C ARG A 117 -13.08 4.20 -7.08
N ALA A 118 -12.58 3.46 -6.09
CA ALA A 118 -13.13 3.49 -4.73
C ALA A 118 -13.16 4.91 -4.13
N SER A 119 -12.10 5.69 -4.35
CA SER A 119 -12.05 7.10 -3.95
C SER A 119 -13.13 7.94 -4.64
N ARG A 120 -13.39 7.70 -5.93
CA ARG A 120 -14.39 8.44 -6.69
C ARG A 120 -15.81 8.12 -6.21
N ASP A 121 -16.10 6.83 -6.00
CA ASP A 121 -17.41 6.36 -5.53
C ASP A 121 -17.69 6.85 -4.11
N ALA A 122 -16.67 6.84 -3.24
CA ALA A 122 -16.76 7.41 -1.89
C ALA A 122 -16.96 8.93 -1.90
N ALA A 123 -16.33 9.66 -2.83
CA ALA A 123 -16.53 11.09 -2.98
C ALA A 123 -17.96 11.41 -3.46
N GLN A 124 -18.44 10.70 -4.48
CA GLN A 124 -19.77 10.89 -5.07
C GLN A 124 -20.90 10.56 -4.07
N SER A 125 -20.67 9.60 -3.17
CA SER A 125 -21.62 9.24 -2.11
C SER A 125 -21.51 10.12 -0.85
N GLY A 126 -20.68 11.16 -0.84
CA GLY A 126 -20.50 12.06 0.31
C GLY A 126 -19.81 11.41 1.51
N GLN A 127 -19.10 10.30 1.29
CA GLN A 127 -18.54 9.47 2.34
C GLN A 127 -17.12 9.86 2.76
N LEU A 128 -16.46 10.74 2.02
CA LEU A 128 -15.14 11.27 2.37
C LEU A 128 -15.28 12.41 3.38
N LYS A 129 -14.84 12.17 4.61
CA LYS A 129 -14.89 13.11 5.73
C LYS A 129 -13.49 13.34 6.28
N PHE A 130 -13.11 14.61 6.42
CA PHE A 130 -11.77 15.04 6.86
C PHE A 130 -11.75 15.77 8.21
N SER A 131 -12.91 15.97 8.85
CA SER A 131 -12.97 16.55 10.20
C SER A 131 -12.32 15.63 11.23
N ALA A 132 -11.87 16.20 12.36
CA ALA A 132 -11.24 15.45 13.44
C ALA A 132 -12.17 14.38 14.05
N GLU A 133 -13.47 14.67 14.13
CA GLU A 133 -14.48 13.84 14.81
C GLU A 133 -15.10 12.76 13.93
N ALA A 134 -15.00 12.88 12.59
CA ALA A 134 -15.70 11.97 11.67
C ALA A 134 -14.81 11.48 10.52
N ARG A 135 -13.48 11.40 10.73
CA ARG A 135 -12.51 11.07 9.69
C ARG A 135 -12.75 9.68 9.10
N THR A 136 -12.97 9.61 7.78
CA THR A 136 -13.17 8.34 7.04
C THR A 136 -12.07 8.07 6.02
N LEU A 137 -11.08 8.97 5.90
CA LEU A 137 -9.97 8.86 4.96
C LEU A 137 -8.64 9.18 5.64
N ALA A 138 -7.63 8.36 5.34
CA ALA A 138 -6.22 8.65 5.58
C ALA A 138 -5.50 8.57 4.23
N ALA A 139 -4.73 9.61 3.89
CA ALA A 139 -3.93 9.65 2.67
C ALA A 139 -2.55 10.22 3.01
N LEU A 140 -1.50 9.53 2.58
CA LEU A 140 -0.12 9.95 2.80
C LEU A 140 0.73 9.64 1.56
N VAL A 141 1.64 10.56 1.24
CA VAL A 141 2.72 10.35 0.29
C VAL A 141 4.00 10.75 1.00
N HIS A 142 4.89 9.77 1.22
CA HIS A 142 6.12 9.98 1.97
C HIS A 142 7.32 9.42 1.20
N HIS A 143 8.46 10.09 1.34
CA HIS A 143 9.75 9.63 0.82
C HIS A 143 10.70 9.47 2.00
N GLY A 144 11.34 8.31 2.11
CA GLY A 144 12.34 8.03 3.14
C GLY A 144 13.55 7.32 2.56
N TRP A 145 14.71 7.56 3.15
CA TRP A 145 15.89 6.73 2.90
C TRP A 145 15.80 5.51 3.81
N LEU A 146 15.75 4.32 3.21
CA LEU A 146 15.72 3.06 3.94
C LEU A 146 16.93 2.21 3.53
N THR A 147 17.57 1.60 4.51
CA THR A 147 18.43 0.43 4.33
C THR A 147 17.60 -0.77 3.92
N THR A 148 18.26 -1.85 3.48
CA THR A 148 17.58 -3.12 3.13
C THR A 148 16.80 -3.69 4.32
N THR A 149 17.36 -3.62 5.52
CA THR A 149 16.71 -4.11 6.75
C THR A 149 15.49 -3.27 7.12
N GLU A 150 15.60 -1.95 7.04
CA GLU A 150 14.46 -1.05 7.29
C GLU A 150 13.37 -1.22 6.23
N PHE A 151 13.74 -1.45 4.97
CA PHE A 151 12.78 -1.76 3.91
C PHE A 151 12.05 -3.09 4.17
N ALA A 152 12.76 -4.12 4.64
CA ALA A 152 12.14 -5.38 5.03
C ALA A 152 11.16 -5.19 6.20
N ARG A 153 11.55 -4.42 7.22
CA ARG A 153 10.66 -4.11 8.36
C ARG A 153 9.44 -3.30 7.93
N ALA A 154 9.60 -2.31 7.07
CA ALA A 154 8.48 -1.54 6.53
C ALA A 154 7.50 -2.42 5.75
N ARG A 155 8.00 -3.42 5.01
CA ARG A 155 7.17 -4.42 4.33
C ARG A 155 6.39 -5.28 5.32
N GLU A 156 6.99 -5.71 6.42
CA GLU A 156 6.30 -6.46 7.48
C GLU A 156 5.15 -5.65 8.08
N LEU A 157 5.37 -4.37 8.39
CA LEU A 157 4.31 -3.49 8.91
C LEU A 157 3.12 -3.36 7.94
N LEU A 158 3.37 -3.36 6.63
CA LEU A 158 2.29 -3.38 5.64
C LEU A 158 1.49 -4.70 5.67
N MET A 159 2.14 -5.82 5.98
CA MET A 159 1.47 -7.12 6.14
C MET A 159 0.71 -7.19 7.47
N GLU A 160 1.26 -6.67 8.56
CA GLU A 160 0.55 -6.55 9.84
C GLU A 160 -0.73 -5.70 9.69
N LEU A 161 -0.66 -4.62 8.90
CA LEU A 161 -1.84 -3.81 8.57
C LEU A 161 -2.87 -4.59 7.74
N GLN A 162 -2.43 -5.45 6.82
CA GLN A 162 -3.33 -6.32 6.08
C GLN A 162 -4.03 -7.33 7.01
N ASP A 163 -3.30 -7.95 7.95
CA ASP A 163 -3.87 -8.89 8.91
C ASP A 163 -4.96 -8.24 9.78
N LEU A 164 -4.79 -6.97 10.15
CA LEU A 164 -5.81 -6.19 10.84
C LEU A 164 -7.12 -6.08 10.05
N LEU A 165 -7.04 -5.85 8.73
CA LEU A 165 -8.22 -5.81 7.85
C LEU A 165 -8.85 -7.21 7.73
N ASP A 166 -8.03 -8.24 7.55
CA ASP A 166 -8.47 -9.64 7.42
C ASP A 166 -9.18 -10.17 8.68
N ALA A 167 -8.84 -9.65 9.87
CA ALA A 167 -9.49 -9.96 11.14
C ALA A 167 -10.88 -9.31 11.30
N GLY A 168 -11.18 -8.25 10.55
CA GLY A 168 -12.41 -7.47 10.68
C GLY A 168 -13.67 -8.11 10.08
N ARG A 169 -13.62 -9.37 9.64
CA ARG A 169 -14.68 -10.03 8.86
C ARG A 169 -16.06 -9.97 9.54
N ARG A 170 -17.01 -9.31 8.85
CA ARG A 170 -18.47 -9.23 9.11
C ARG A 170 -18.87 -8.90 10.56
N ARG A 171 -18.49 -7.71 11.03
CA ARG A 171 -19.09 -7.10 12.22
C ARG A 171 -20.27 -6.18 11.83
N PRO A 172 -21.44 -6.26 12.50
CA PRO A 172 -22.64 -5.47 12.13
C PRO A 172 -22.44 -3.95 12.21
N ASP A 173 -21.53 -3.50 13.09
CA ASP A 173 -21.18 -2.11 13.35
C ASP A 173 -19.95 -1.64 12.55
N ALA A 174 -19.32 -2.52 11.76
CA ALA A 174 -18.13 -2.19 11.00
C ALA A 174 -18.46 -1.61 9.61
N ARG A 175 -17.54 -0.77 9.15
CA ARG A 175 -17.56 -0.21 7.80
C ARG A 175 -16.47 -0.86 6.95
N LEU A 176 -16.78 -1.13 5.70
CA LEU A 176 -15.79 -1.61 4.73
C LEU A 176 -14.84 -0.47 4.35
N TYR A 177 -13.54 -0.70 4.54
CA TYR A 177 -12.46 0.19 4.10
C TYR A 177 -11.60 -0.54 3.08
N LEU A 178 -11.13 0.22 2.07
CA LEU A 178 -10.12 -0.24 1.13
C LEU A 178 -8.79 0.43 1.47
N ILE A 179 -7.73 -0.37 1.56
CA ILE A 179 -6.35 0.11 1.58
C ILE A 179 -5.61 -0.38 0.34
N ALA A 180 -4.90 0.54 -0.31
CA ALA A 180 -4.02 0.24 -1.43
C ALA A 180 -2.61 0.75 -1.07
N SER A 181 -1.75 -0.17 -0.64
CA SER A 181 -0.40 0.15 -0.16
C SER A 181 0.66 -0.34 -1.12
N MET A 182 1.70 0.49 -1.32
CA MET A 182 2.86 0.14 -2.15
C MET A 182 4.11 0.74 -1.52
N LEU A 183 5.18 -0.04 -1.46
CA LEU A 183 6.50 0.42 -1.06
C LEU A 183 7.48 0.12 -2.20
N LEU A 184 7.99 1.16 -2.85
CA LEU A 184 8.76 1.05 -4.09
C LEU A 184 10.03 1.92 -4.03
N PRO A 185 11.13 1.48 -4.66
CA PRO A 185 12.31 2.33 -4.81
C PRO A 185 12.02 3.52 -5.74
N VAL A 186 12.50 4.71 -5.35
CA VAL A 186 12.33 5.93 -6.16
C VAL A 186 13.53 6.11 -7.08
N VAL A 187 13.30 6.02 -8.39
CA VAL A 187 14.34 6.24 -9.42
C VAL A 187 14.27 7.67 -9.95
N ARG A 188 15.30 8.47 -9.67
CA ARG A 188 15.43 9.85 -10.16
C ARG A 188 16.15 9.87 -11.51
N LYS A 189 15.41 9.93 -12.62
CA LYS A 189 15.96 9.89 -14.00
C LYS A 189 16.99 10.98 -14.32
N ARG A 190 16.90 12.14 -13.67
CA ARG A 190 17.83 13.27 -13.84
C ARG A 190 19.03 13.25 -12.88
N GLY A 191 19.28 12.11 -12.22
CA GLY A 191 20.50 11.93 -11.42
C GLY A 191 20.60 12.84 -10.19
N ALA A 192 19.47 13.23 -9.58
CA ALA A 192 19.47 13.89 -8.28
C ALA A 192 20.15 12.97 -7.25
N ARG A 193 21.47 13.14 -7.08
CA ARG A 193 22.29 12.35 -6.14
C ARG A 193 21.77 12.60 -4.73
N ARG A 194 21.89 11.58 -3.87
CA ARG A 194 21.79 11.73 -2.40
C ARG A 194 22.54 13.01 -2.04
N ALA A 195 21.83 14.03 -1.55
CA ALA A 195 22.50 15.05 -0.77
C ALA A 195 23.22 14.27 0.32
N ARG A 196 24.56 14.33 0.30
CA ARG A 196 25.41 13.71 1.31
C ARG A 196 24.88 14.25 2.64
N VAL A 197 24.32 13.39 3.49
CA VAL A 197 24.00 13.78 4.86
C VAL A 197 25.35 14.05 5.52
N VAL A 198 25.79 15.30 5.47
CA VAL A 198 26.90 15.80 6.26
C VAL A 198 26.31 16.06 7.63
N GLY A 199 26.74 15.30 8.64
CA GLY A 199 26.42 15.58 10.03
C GLY A 199 25.75 14.44 10.78
N GLY A 200 26.52 13.41 11.11
CA GLY A 200 26.30 12.55 12.27
C GLY A 200 27.70 12.21 12.83
N PRO A 201 27.94 12.26 14.15
CA PRO A 201 29.30 12.31 14.68
C PRO A 201 30.04 11.01 14.37
N SER A 202 31.24 11.12 13.80
CA SER A 202 32.17 10.00 13.78
C SER A 202 32.53 9.66 15.23
N ALA A 203 32.26 8.41 15.61
CA ALA A 203 32.82 7.81 16.81
C ALA A 203 34.34 7.73 16.63
N GLY A 204 35.05 8.71 17.18
CA GLY A 204 36.50 8.76 17.13
C GLY A 204 37.02 10.17 17.25
N ASP A 205 36.74 10.83 18.38
CA ASP A 205 37.57 11.91 18.93
C ASP A 205 37.18 12.10 20.41
N VAL A 206 37.57 11.13 21.23
CA VAL A 206 37.72 11.31 22.67
C VAL A 206 39.21 11.33 22.95
N VAL A 207 39.83 12.50 22.95
CA VAL A 207 40.98 12.78 23.82
C VAL A 207 40.91 14.24 24.28
N ALA A 208 40.93 14.38 25.60
CA ALA A 208 40.95 15.61 26.36
C ALA A 208 42.16 16.50 26.05
N ASN A 209 41.97 17.82 26.10
CA ASN A 209 42.75 18.67 26.99
C ASN A 209 42.22 20.10 27.04
N THR A 210 41.76 20.49 28.23
CA THR A 210 41.73 21.88 28.69
C THR A 210 43.14 22.23 29.19
N PRO A 211 43.61 23.47 29.01
CA PRO A 211 43.64 24.31 30.20
C PRO A 211 43.18 25.76 29.98
N LEU A 212 42.52 26.20 31.04
CA LEU A 212 42.21 27.54 31.50
C LEU A 212 43.37 28.54 31.29
N ARG A 213 43.08 29.75 30.77
CA ARG A 213 43.78 30.98 31.21
C ARG A 213 42.97 32.25 30.98
N ASP A 214 42.50 32.76 32.10
CA ASP A 214 42.24 34.13 32.51
C ASP A 214 42.92 35.26 31.71
N ARG A 215 42.16 36.29 31.32
CA ARG A 215 42.56 37.69 31.52
C ARG A 215 41.39 38.67 31.43
N ALA A 216 41.26 39.44 32.50
CA ALA A 216 40.23 40.41 32.79
C ALA A 216 40.39 41.78 32.10
N SER A 217 39.24 42.46 31.98
CA SER A 217 38.98 43.88 32.28
C SER A 217 39.46 45.01 31.35
N ARG A 218 38.48 45.87 30.98
CA ARG A 218 38.40 47.36 30.99
C ARG A 218 37.68 47.86 29.73
N SER A 219 36.50 48.49 29.78
CA SER A 219 36.04 49.72 30.45
C SER A 219 35.95 50.92 29.48
N THR A 220 34.73 51.47 29.41
CA THR A 220 34.35 52.90 29.29
C THR A 220 34.30 53.67 27.95
N ARG A 221 33.10 54.25 27.75
CA ARG A 221 32.72 55.64 27.38
C ARG A 221 32.32 55.98 25.92
N LYS A 222 30.98 56.00 25.72
CA LYS A 222 30.05 57.17 25.50
C LYS A 222 30.28 58.15 24.30
N PRO A 223 29.26 58.96 23.92
CA PRO A 223 28.74 59.07 22.55
C PRO A 223 28.93 60.47 21.92
N ARG A 224 28.49 60.66 20.67
CA ARG A 224 28.26 62.00 20.09
C ARG A 224 26.94 62.06 19.33
N GLN A 225 26.03 62.90 19.85
CA GLN A 225 25.02 63.66 19.10
C GLN A 225 25.77 64.64 18.15
N THR A 226 25.22 65.22 17.07
CA THR A 226 24.04 66.10 17.01
C THR A 226 23.71 66.45 15.54
N SER A 227 22.42 66.79 15.34
CA SER A 227 21.87 67.86 14.47
C SER A 227 22.17 67.82 12.95
N ALA A 228 21.21 67.67 12.05
CA ALA A 228 19.96 68.42 11.77
C ALA A 228 20.11 69.24 10.47
N ARG A 229 19.05 69.18 9.66
CA ARG A 229 18.25 70.34 9.19
C ARG A 229 18.20 70.53 7.66
N ARG A 230 16.96 70.34 7.14
CA ARG A 230 16.25 71.07 6.05
C ARG A 230 16.89 71.03 4.65
N GLU A 231 16.20 71.17 3.53
CA GLU A 231 14.81 71.47 3.14
C GLU A 231 14.74 71.13 1.64
N ARG A 232 13.64 70.53 1.18
CA ARG A 232 12.74 71.03 0.13
C ARG A 232 11.64 70.01 -0.13
#